data_AF-A0A2H1KCK2-F1
#
_entry.id   AF-A0A2H1KCK2-F1
#
_cell.length_a   1.000
_cell.length_b   1.000
_cell.length_c   1.000
_cell.angle_alpha   90.00
_cell.angle_beta   90.00
_cell.angle_gamma   90.00
#
_symmetry.space_group_name_H-M   'P 1'
#
loop_
_entity.id
_entity.type
_entity.pdbx_description
1 polymer ?
#
loop_
_entity_poly.entity_id
_entity_poly.type
_entity_poly.pdbx_seq_one_letter_code
_entity_poly.pdbx_strand_id
1 'polypeptide(L)'
;MLWGLISAGAGCLVLVFGAVLFIRSDLGQDVLYDNVPSHAGCEEVPAQSVVEDAVADFPTFDDSYASATSRCSGAIIEVQYGNHDTRQKLETYLNRHGENDPTSGWWWRSIPVELRNV
;
A
#
# COMPACT_ATOMS: atom_id res chain seq x y z
N MET A 1 -47.11 37.61 -8.84
CA MET A 1 -46.99 36.40 -8.00
C MET A 1 -46.26 35.37 -8.85
N LEU A 2 -44.92 35.30 -8.85
CA LEU A 2 -43.99 34.89 -7.79
C LEU A 2 -44.10 33.38 -7.47
N TRP A 3 -43.00 32.65 -7.78
CA TRP A 3 -42.62 31.26 -7.46
C TRP A 3 -43.28 30.11 -8.26
N GLY A 4 -42.58 29.07 -8.73
CA GLY A 4 -41.23 28.61 -8.36
C GLY A 4 -40.56 27.70 -9.40
N LEU A 5 -39.23 27.73 -9.33
CA LEU A 5 -38.21 26.95 -10.03
C LEU A 5 -38.24 25.46 -9.65
N ILE A 6 -37.46 24.67 -10.42
CA ILE A 6 -36.85 23.32 -10.17
C ILE A 6 -37.22 22.39 -11.36
N SER A 7 -36.31 21.77 -12.12
CA SER A 7 -34.85 21.66 -12.03
C SER A 7 -34.23 21.61 -13.43
N ALA A 8 -33.06 22.24 -13.55
CA ALA A 8 -32.03 21.87 -14.49
C ALA A 8 -31.27 20.66 -13.93
N GLY A 9 -30.84 19.74 -14.79
CA GLY A 9 -29.84 18.74 -14.41
C GLY A 9 -30.09 17.33 -14.93
N ALA A 10 -30.21 17.14 -16.24
CA ALA A 10 -30.10 15.83 -16.86
C ALA A 10 -29.16 15.96 -18.06
N GLY A 11 -27.86 16.05 -17.81
CA GLY A 11 -26.89 16.31 -18.89
C GLY A 11 -25.45 15.83 -18.70
N CYS A 12 -24.95 15.63 -17.48
CA CYS A 12 -23.51 15.39 -17.30
C CYS A 12 -23.18 14.34 -16.23
N LEU A 13 -23.74 13.12 -16.30
CA LEU A 13 -23.38 12.05 -15.35
C LEU A 13 -23.02 10.70 -15.98
N VAL A 14 -22.91 10.60 -17.31
CA VAL A 14 -22.65 9.31 -17.98
C VAL A 14 -21.17 9.09 -18.33
N LEU A 15 -20.31 10.11 -18.25
CA LEU A 15 -18.89 9.97 -18.61
C LEU A 15 -17.92 9.76 -17.43
N VAL A 16 -18.36 9.90 -16.18
CA VAL A 16 -17.45 9.75 -15.02
C VAL A 16 -17.33 8.30 -14.55
N PHE A 17 -18.31 7.42 -14.85
CA PHE A 17 -18.27 6.03 -14.40
C PHE A 17 -17.34 5.11 -15.22
N GLY A 18 -17.00 5.47 -16.46
CA GLY A 18 -16.09 4.67 -17.28
C GLY A 18 -14.62 4.77 -16.88
N ALA A 19 -14.20 5.91 -16.31
CA ALA A 19 -12.81 6.16 -15.93
C ALA A 19 -12.45 5.64 -14.53
N VAL A 20 -13.42 5.40 -13.65
CA VAL A 20 -13.19 4.94 -12.27
C VAL A 20 -12.87 3.43 -12.19
N LEU A 21 -13.25 2.65 -13.20
CA LEU A 21 -13.05 1.19 -13.18
C LEU A 21 -11.63 0.76 -13.55
N PHE A 22 -10.87 1.57 -14.27
CA PHE A 22 -9.49 1.21 -14.66
C PHE A 22 -8.44 1.51 -13.59
N ILE A 23 -8.73 2.38 -12.61
CA ILE A 23 -7.84 2.68 -11.48
C ILE A 23 -8.00 1.62 -10.35
N ARG A 24 -9.07 0.82 -10.37
CA ARG A 24 -9.44 -0.10 -9.27
C ARG A 24 -8.94 -1.52 -9.40
N SER A 25 -8.30 -1.92 -10.49
CA SER A 25 -7.89 -3.32 -10.66
C SER A 25 -6.81 -3.72 -9.64
N ASP A 26 -5.84 -2.83 -9.39
CA ASP A 26 -4.73 -3.04 -8.45
C ASP A 26 -5.24 -3.02 -6.99
N LEU A 27 -5.94 -1.94 -6.62
CA LEU A 27 -6.58 -1.79 -5.30
C LEU A 27 -7.59 -2.91 -4.99
N GLY A 28 -8.27 -3.44 -6.00
CA GLY A 28 -9.23 -4.52 -5.85
C GLY A 28 -8.58 -5.87 -5.59
N GLN A 29 -7.41 -6.12 -6.16
CA GLN A 29 -6.62 -7.32 -5.88
C GLN A 29 -6.02 -7.25 -4.48
N ASP A 30 -5.48 -6.11 -4.06
CA ASP A 30 -4.91 -5.99 -2.73
C ASP A 30 -5.93 -6.19 -1.62
N VAL A 31 -7.13 -5.61 -1.75
CA VAL A 31 -8.21 -5.86 -0.78
C VAL A 31 -8.69 -7.31 -0.82
N LEU A 32 -8.75 -7.93 -2.00
CA LEU A 32 -9.17 -9.33 -2.14
C LEU A 32 -8.15 -10.31 -1.52
N TYR A 33 -6.87 -9.99 -1.64
CA TYR A 33 -5.77 -10.78 -1.12
C TYR A 33 -5.29 -10.30 0.25
N ASP A 34 -5.94 -9.35 0.90
CA ASP A 34 -5.52 -8.77 2.19
C ASP A 34 -4.17 -8.01 2.14
N ASN A 35 -3.55 -7.80 0.97
CA ASN A 35 -2.27 -7.10 0.83
C ASN A 35 -2.33 -5.65 1.37
N VAL A 36 -1.16 -5.14 1.73
CA VAL A 36 -0.92 -3.74 2.07
C VAL A 36 0.19 -3.22 1.17
N PRO A 37 -0.14 -2.56 0.05
CA PRO A 37 0.85 -2.12 -0.91
C PRO A 37 1.70 -0.97 -0.36
N SER A 38 2.95 -0.88 -0.83
CA SER A 38 3.73 0.35 -0.73
C SER A 38 3.49 1.23 -1.96
N HIS A 39 3.20 2.50 -1.75
CA HIS A 39 3.02 3.52 -2.80
C HIS A 39 4.19 4.51 -2.89
N ALA A 40 5.33 4.19 -2.26
CA ALA A 40 6.52 5.03 -2.30
C ALA A 40 7.02 5.25 -3.75
N GLY A 41 7.38 6.49 -4.06
CA GLY A 41 7.93 6.93 -5.35
C GLY A 41 9.34 6.38 -5.60
N CYS A 42 9.82 6.38 -6.85
CA CYS A 42 11.14 5.83 -7.17
C CYS A 42 12.30 6.60 -6.49
N GLU A 43 12.12 7.88 -6.22
CA GLU A 43 13.06 8.77 -5.53
C GLU A 43 13.17 8.50 -4.03
N GLU A 44 12.20 7.79 -3.47
CA GLU A 44 12.10 7.42 -2.06
C GLU A 44 12.70 6.04 -1.77
N VAL A 45 12.97 5.25 -2.81
CA VAL A 45 13.48 3.90 -2.69
C VAL A 45 15.01 3.92 -2.47
N PRO A 46 15.51 3.40 -1.34
CA PRO A 46 16.94 3.34 -1.07
C PRO A 46 17.67 2.31 -1.93
N ALA A 47 19.00 2.40 -1.98
CA ALA A 47 19.84 1.44 -2.68
C ALA A 47 19.61 0.01 -2.16
N GLN A 48 19.63 -0.98 -3.06
CA GLN A 48 19.34 -2.37 -2.71
C GLN A 48 20.19 -2.91 -1.56
N SER A 49 21.48 -2.59 -1.49
CA SER A 49 22.36 -3.03 -0.40
C SER A 49 21.92 -2.51 0.97
N VAL A 50 21.37 -1.29 1.05
CA VAL A 50 20.86 -0.73 2.31
C VAL A 50 19.65 -1.53 2.81
N VAL A 51 18.82 -2.00 1.88
CA VAL A 51 17.63 -2.79 2.21
C VAL A 51 17.99 -4.21 2.57
N GLU A 52 18.91 -4.85 1.84
CA GLU A 52 19.41 -6.19 2.17
C GLU A 52 20.03 -6.23 3.58
N ASP A 53 20.81 -5.21 3.93
CA ASP A 53 21.37 -5.06 5.28
C ASP A 53 20.25 -4.88 6.33
N ALA A 54 19.23 -4.07 6.02
CA ALA A 54 18.14 -3.80 6.95
C ALA A 54 17.19 -5.00 7.14
N VAL A 55 16.95 -5.80 6.10
CA VAL A 55 16.10 -7.00 6.15
C VAL A 55 16.63 -8.01 7.17
N ALA A 56 17.95 -8.11 7.34
CA ALA A 56 18.56 -9.00 8.33
C ALA A 56 18.15 -8.66 9.78
N ASP A 57 17.80 -7.40 10.05
CA ASP A 57 17.33 -6.91 11.34
C ASP A 57 15.79 -6.85 11.44
N PHE A 58 15.08 -7.13 10.35
CA PHE A 58 13.62 -7.05 10.35
C PHE A 58 13.03 -8.20 11.17
N PRO A 59 12.11 -7.94 12.11
CA PRO A 59 11.55 -8.99 12.94
C PRO A 59 10.78 -10.03 12.13
N THR A 60 10.93 -11.29 12.53
CA THR A 60 10.11 -12.40 12.02
C THR A 60 8.89 -12.61 12.91
N PHE A 61 7.71 -12.73 12.31
CA PHE A 61 6.47 -13.06 13.01
C PHE A 61 5.86 -14.33 12.45
N ASP A 62 5.64 -15.35 13.27
CA ASP A 62 4.94 -16.59 12.88
C ASP A 62 5.46 -17.19 11.56
N ASP A 63 4.65 -17.13 10.50
CA ASP A 63 4.89 -17.60 9.14
C ASP A 63 5.30 -16.49 8.15
N SER A 64 5.64 -15.30 8.64
CA SER A 64 6.05 -14.18 7.80
C SER A 64 7.50 -14.27 7.35
N TYR A 65 7.79 -13.81 6.14
CA TYR A 65 9.14 -13.71 5.60
C TYR A 65 9.38 -12.32 4.99
N ALA A 66 10.40 -11.61 5.48
CA ALA A 66 10.82 -10.32 4.95
C ALA A 66 11.94 -10.52 3.92
N SER A 67 11.85 -9.80 2.81
CA SER A 67 12.86 -9.83 1.74
C SER A 67 13.03 -8.47 1.08
N ALA A 68 14.19 -8.24 0.47
CA ALA A 68 14.42 -7.06 -0.35
C ALA A 68 13.87 -7.31 -1.75
N THR A 69 12.86 -6.53 -2.15
CA THR A 69 12.26 -6.61 -3.49
C THR A 69 12.70 -5.41 -4.30
N SER A 70 13.33 -5.66 -5.45
CA SER A 70 13.81 -4.60 -6.35
C SER A 70 12.64 -3.74 -6.83
N ARG A 71 12.78 -2.42 -6.67
CA ARG A 71 11.82 -1.44 -7.17
C ARG A 71 12.61 -0.27 -7.77
N CYS A 72 12.30 0.09 -9.01
CA CYS A 72 13.05 1.08 -9.78
C CYS A 72 14.55 0.73 -9.86
N SER A 73 15.44 1.55 -9.28
CA SER A 73 16.89 1.30 -9.19
C SER A 73 17.36 0.94 -7.77
N GLY A 74 16.42 0.71 -6.85
CA GLY A 74 16.67 0.37 -5.45
C GLY A 74 15.85 -0.84 -5.02
N ALA A 75 15.54 -0.93 -3.73
CA ALA A 75 14.65 -1.95 -3.19
C ALA A 75 13.73 -1.43 -2.09
N ILE A 76 12.67 -2.18 -1.82
CA ILE A 76 11.79 -2.02 -0.65
C ILE A 76 11.79 -3.32 0.16
N ILE A 77 11.23 -3.28 1.37
CA ILE A 77 11.01 -4.50 2.15
C ILE A 77 9.63 -5.07 1.77
N GLU A 78 9.60 -6.25 1.13
CA GLU A 78 8.36 -7.04 0.99
C GLU A 78 8.30 -8.03 2.15
N VAL A 79 7.22 -7.98 2.93
CA VAL A 79 6.93 -8.96 3.97
C VAL A 79 5.79 -9.85 3.51
N GLN A 80 6.11 -11.09 3.17
CA GLN A 80 5.13 -12.12 2.84
C GLN A 80 4.57 -12.72 4.13
N TYR A 81 3.27 -13.00 4.18
CA TYR A 81 2.60 -13.62 5.33
C TYR A 81 1.43 -14.51 4.87
N GLY A 82 1.03 -15.50 5.68
CA GLY A 82 0.01 -16.48 5.25
C GLY A 82 -1.41 -16.26 5.79
N ASN A 83 -1.62 -15.32 6.72
CA ASN A 83 -2.94 -15.08 7.31
C ASN A 83 -3.11 -13.67 7.91
N HIS A 84 -4.38 -13.30 8.16
CA HIS A 84 -4.78 -11.99 8.68
C HIS A 84 -4.25 -11.69 10.10
N ASP A 85 -4.10 -12.71 10.97
CA ASP A 85 -3.59 -12.49 12.32
C ASP A 85 -2.09 -12.12 12.28
N THR A 86 -1.32 -12.75 11.39
CA THR A 86 0.08 -12.37 11.11
C THR A 86 0.16 -10.94 10.58
N ARG A 87 -0.73 -10.54 9.64
CA ARG A 87 -0.84 -9.17 9.14
C ARG A 87 -1.05 -8.17 10.29
N GLN A 88 -2.01 -8.42 11.17
CA GLN A 88 -2.29 -7.51 12.29
C GLN A 88 -1.09 -7.35 13.23
N LYS A 89 -0.33 -8.42 13.49
CA LYS A 89 0.90 -8.35 14.28
C LYS A 89 1.97 -7.51 13.61
N LEU A 90 2.15 -7.67 12.29
CA LEU A 90 3.06 -6.86 11.47
C LEU A 90 2.69 -5.38 11.51
N GLU A 91 1.43 -5.04 11.21
CA GLU A 91 0.94 -3.65 11.26
C GLU A 91 1.06 -3.06 12.68
N THR A 92 0.81 -3.87 13.72
CA THR A 92 1.00 -3.45 15.11
C THR A 92 2.47 -3.16 15.44
N TYR A 93 3.41 -3.96 14.91
CA TYR A 93 4.84 -3.71 15.05
C TYR A 93 5.26 -2.44 14.30
N LEU A 94 4.87 -2.31 13.03
CA LEU A 94 5.19 -1.14 12.21
C LEU A 94 4.59 0.14 12.79
N ASN A 95 3.41 0.08 13.39
CA ASN A 95 2.84 1.22 14.10
C ASN A 95 3.66 1.65 15.33
N ARG A 96 4.46 0.75 15.94
CA ARG A 96 5.30 1.06 17.11
C ARG A 96 6.74 1.42 16.75
N HIS A 97 7.27 0.86 15.66
CA HIS A 97 8.69 0.91 15.32
C HIS A 97 8.98 1.50 13.93
N GLY A 98 7.95 1.81 13.17
CA GLY A 98 8.00 2.41 11.87
C GLY A 98 7.10 3.64 11.79
N GLU A 99 6.79 4.04 10.57
CA GLU A 99 5.95 5.21 10.25
C GLU A 99 4.90 4.78 9.24
N ASN A 100 3.68 5.32 9.36
CA ASN A 100 2.64 5.17 8.35
C ASN A 100 2.41 6.53 7.70
N ASP A 101 2.92 6.68 6.48
CA ASP A 101 2.64 7.86 5.68
C ASP A 101 1.32 7.65 4.93
N PRO A 102 0.36 8.58 5.05
CA PRO A 102 -0.96 8.43 4.42
C PRO A 102 -0.95 8.27 2.90
N THR A 103 0.15 8.63 2.24
CA THR A 103 0.27 8.60 0.77
C THR A 103 1.10 7.43 0.26
N SER A 104 2.17 7.07 0.97
CA SER A 104 3.17 6.08 0.54
C SER A 104 3.10 4.75 1.30
N GLY A 105 2.38 4.70 2.43
CA GLY A 105 2.14 3.49 3.20
C GLY A 105 3.10 3.29 4.38
N TRP A 106 3.48 2.05 4.64
CA TRP A 106 4.35 1.71 5.78
C TRP A 106 5.82 1.95 5.48
N TRP A 107 6.54 2.41 6.49
CA TRP A 107 7.98 2.64 6.46
C TRP A 107 8.63 2.08 7.72
N TRP A 108 9.82 1.50 7.58
CA TRP A 108 10.63 1.04 8.71
C TRP A 108 12.09 1.43 8.48
N ARG A 109 12.67 2.17 9.44
CA ARG A 109 14.04 2.74 9.31
C ARG A 109 14.24 3.55 8.01
N SER A 110 13.25 4.33 7.59
CA SER A 110 13.24 5.09 6.32
C SER A 110 13.26 4.23 5.05
N ILE A 111 12.87 2.95 5.15
CA ILE A 111 12.73 2.05 4.01
C ILE A 111 11.24 1.75 3.81
N PRO A 112 10.68 1.91 2.60
CA PRO A 112 9.29 1.55 2.34
C PRO A 112 9.05 0.05 2.56
N VAL A 113 7.88 -0.28 3.11
CA VAL A 113 7.46 -1.65 3.42
C VAL A 113 6.14 -1.94 2.71
N GLU A 114 6.07 -3.08 2.04
CA GLU A 114 4.81 -3.66 1.56
C GLU A 114 4.55 -4.99 2.27
N LEU A 115 3.28 -5.28 2.56
CA LEU A 115 2.86 -6.54 3.17
C LEU A 115 2.07 -7.33 2.13
N ARG A 116 2.49 -8.56 1.85
CA ARG A 116 1.89 -9.41 0.81
C ARG A 116 1.38 -10.71 1.40
N ASN A 117 0.12 -11.01 1.16
CA ASN A 117 -0.46 -12.29 1.55
C ASN A 117 -0.12 -13.37 0.50
N VAL A 118 0.33 -14.54 0.95
CA VAL A 118 0.80 -15.64 0.08
C VAL A 118 0.18 -16.98 0.41
#